data_AF-R9K8I4-F1
#
_entry.id   AF-R9K8I4-F1
#
_cell.length_a   1.000
_cell.length_b   1.000
_cell.length_c   1.000
_cell.angle_alpha   90.00
_cell.angle_beta   90.00
_cell.angle_gamma   90.00
#
_symmetry.space_group_name_H-M   'P 1'
#
loop_
_entity.id
_entity.type
_entity.pdbx_description
1 polymer ?
#
loop_
_entity_poly.entity_id
_entity_poly.type
_entity_poly.pdbx_seq_one_letter_code
_entity_poly.pdbx_strand_id
1 'polypeptide(L)'
;MKDRIRAIRTGLGLTQKEFAARIGTSQNVLANYETGRRNPSSSVINNICKTFCVSESWLRAGEGEMSAPIGAEQKILSWVKSIFAEKEMTFQKQFLNMLAELDGAKWELLEEMMQKTMGGFPNQSLPQEKTTAADAEAAYIKSRSKNVPNAASPVSNITTDAGSSANCRKLMN
;
A
#
# COMPACT_ATOMS: atom_id res chain seq x y z
N MET A 1 3.27 -7.92 19.67
CA MET A 1 3.74 -7.69 18.28
C MET A 1 4.38 -8.93 17.66
N LYS A 2 5.31 -9.63 18.34
CA LYS A 2 5.98 -10.83 17.81
C LYS A 2 5.04 -11.88 17.19
N ASP A 3 3.95 -12.21 17.90
CA ASP A 3 2.99 -13.23 17.47
C ASP A 3 2.16 -12.74 16.27
N ARG A 4 1.88 -11.43 16.20
CA ARG A 4 1.19 -10.80 15.08
C ARG A 4 2.05 -10.79 13.81
N ILE A 5 3.35 -10.51 13.92
CA ILE A 5 4.28 -10.61 12.78
C ILE A 5 4.32 -12.05 12.25
N ARG A 6 4.42 -13.03 13.16
CA ARG A 6 4.39 -14.45 12.79
C ARG A 6 3.07 -14.81 12.12
N ALA A 7 1.93 -14.34 12.64
CA ALA A 7 0.60 -14.59 12.09
C ALA A 7 0.46 -14.08 10.65
N ILE A 8 0.95 -12.86 10.34
CA ILE A 8 0.98 -12.33 8.97
C ILE A 8 1.75 -13.28 8.05
N ARG A 9 2.97 -13.66 8.46
CA ARG A 9 3.82 -14.53 7.65
C ARG A 9 3.18 -15.89 7.40
N THR A 10 2.66 -16.54 8.44
CA THR A 10 2.07 -17.88 8.34
C THR A 10 0.76 -17.86 7.58
N GLY A 11 -0.08 -16.83 7.75
CA GLY A 11 -1.31 -16.66 6.95
C GLY A 11 -1.03 -16.54 5.45
N LEU A 12 0.10 -15.94 5.08
CA LEU A 12 0.55 -15.87 3.69
C LEU A 12 1.23 -17.17 3.19
N GLY A 13 1.54 -18.10 4.08
CA GLY A 13 2.30 -19.32 3.76
C GLY A 13 3.76 -19.06 3.38
N LEU A 14 4.36 -17.97 3.88
CA LEU A 14 5.73 -17.58 3.55
C LEU A 14 6.74 -18.15 4.55
N THR A 15 7.93 -18.50 4.06
CA THR A 15 9.09 -18.77 4.91
C THR A 15 9.61 -17.48 5.55
N GLN A 16 10.38 -17.59 6.63
CA GLN A 16 11.01 -16.42 7.26
C GLN A 16 11.96 -15.70 6.29
N LYS A 17 12.66 -16.44 5.43
CA LYS A 17 13.57 -15.87 4.42
C LYS A 17 12.80 -15.02 3.40
N GLU A 18 11.69 -15.54 2.87
CA GLU A 18 10.86 -14.82 1.89
C GLU A 18 10.20 -13.58 2.49
N PHE A 19 9.64 -13.72 3.69
CA PHE A 19 9.02 -12.58 4.37
C PHE A 19 10.04 -11.47 4.67
N ALA A 20 11.22 -11.85 5.17
CA ALA A 20 12.30 -10.91 5.46
C ALA A 20 12.77 -10.18 4.19
N ALA A 21 12.95 -10.90 3.08
CA ALA A 21 13.33 -10.32 1.79
C ALA A 21 12.32 -9.27 1.31
N ARG A 22 11.01 -9.55 1.45
CA ARG A 22 9.94 -8.65 1.01
C ARG A 22 9.85 -7.34 1.79
N ILE A 23 10.26 -7.34 3.07
CA ILE A 23 10.27 -6.12 3.91
C ILE A 23 11.65 -5.45 3.98
N GLY A 24 12.63 -5.94 3.23
CA GLY A 24 13.98 -5.37 3.16
C GLY A 24 14.84 -5.67 4.40
N THR A 25 14.73 -6.86 4.98
CA THR A 25 15.53 -7.28 6.14
C THR A 25 16.11 -8.69 5.99
N SER A 26 16.95 -9.14 6.92
CA SER A 26 17.51 -10.49 6.92
C SER A 26 16.65 -11.47 7.71
N GLN A 27 16.73 -12.77 7.37
CA GLN A 27 16.02 -13.83 8.08
C GLN A 27 16.32 -13.83 9.58
N ASN A 28 17.59 -13.65 9.98
CA ASN A 28 17.99 -13.59 11.38
C ASN A 28 17.34 -12.43 12.13
N VAL A 29 17.23 -11.27 11.48
CA VAL A 29 16.57 -10.10 12.06
C VAL A 29 15.07 -10.36 12.22
N LEU A 30 14.42 -10.97 11.24
CA LEU A 30 13.01 -11.37 11.35
C LEU A 30 12.79 -12.40 12.47
N ALA A 31 13.67 -13.39 12.61
CA ALA A 31 13.58 -14.38 13.69
C ALA A 31 13.65 -13.72 15.08
N ASN A 32 14.48 -12.68 15.24
CA ASN A 32 14.53 -11.89 16.48
C ASN A 32 13.23 -11.11 16.74
N TYR A 33 12.54 -10.66 15.69
CA TYR A 33 11.21 -10.04 15.82
C TYR A 33 10.15 -11.06 16.23
N GLU A 34 10.08 -12.22 15.59
CA GLU A 34 9.08 -13.27 15.87
C GLU A 34 9.28 -13.97 17.22
N THR A 35 10.51 -13.94 17.76
CA THR A 35 10.79 -14.45 19.11
C THR A 35 10.61 -13.39 20.20
N GLY A 36 10.47 -12.11 19.82
CA GLY A 36 10.36 -10.99 20.75
C GLY A 36 11.70 -10.57 21.38
N ARG A 37 12.83 -11.09 20.90
CA ARG A 37 14.16 -10.67 21.33
C ARG A 37 14.47 -9.22 20.93
N ARG A 38 13.86 -8.75 19.86
CA ARG A 38 13.99 -7.37 19.35
C ARG A 38 12.64 -6.88 18.85
N ASN A 39 12.35 -5.60 19.06
CA ASN A 39 11.22 -4.94 18.41
C ASN A 39 11.65 -4.34 17.05
N PRO A 40 10.80 -4.41 16.01
CA PRO A 40 11.07 -3.75 14.74
C PRO A 40 11.07 -2.22 14.90
N SER A 41 11.85 -1.53 14.07
CA SER A 41 11.79 -0.07 13.99
C SER A 41 10.50 0.39 13.31
N SER A 42 10.13 1.66 13.47
CA SER A 42 8.96 2.23 12.77
C SER A 42 9.05 2.09 11.24
N SER A 43 10.26 2.15 10.67
CA SER A 43 10.47 1.91 9.24
C SER A 43 10.12 0.47 8.84
N VAL A 44 10.53 -0.52 9.63
CA VAL A 44 10.19 -1.94 9.36
C VAL A 44 8.68 -2.17 9.53
N ILE A 45 8.05 -1.56 10.54
CA ILE A 45 6.59 -1.64 10.74
C ILE A 45 5.85 -1.07 9.53
N ASN A 46 6.26 0.10 9.04
CA ASN A 46 5.69 0.72 7.84
C ASN A 46 5.86 -0.18 6.60
N ASN A 47 7.04 -0.78 6.41
CA ASN A 47 7.27 -1.72 5.32
C ASN A 47 6.35 -2.93 5.41
N ILE A 48 6.16 -3.51 6.60
CA ILE A 48 5.22 -4.63 6.81
C ILE A 48 3.80 -4.20 6.42
N CYS A 49 3.32 -3.06 6.92
CA CYS A 49 1.99 -2.54 6.63
C CYS A 49 1.77 -2.32 5.13
N LYS A 50 2.72 -1.67 4.43
CA LYS A 50 2.62 -1.40 2.98
C LYS A 50 2.72 -2.66 2.13
N THR A 51 3.59 -3.60 2.50
CA THR A 51 3.86 -4.80 1.68
C THR A 51 2.75 -5.84 1.76
N PHE A 52 2.04 -5.88 2.90
CA PHE A 52 1.06 -6.92 3.21
C PHE A 52 -0.35 -6.37 3.49
N CYS A 53 -0.59 -5.08 3.26
CA CYS A 53 -1.86 -4.40 3.54
C CYS A 53 -2.35 -4.65 4.99
N VAL A 54 -1.47 -4.53 5.98
CA VAL A 54 -1.77 -4.79 7.39
C VAL A 54 -2.03 -3.47 8.12
N SER A 55 -3.05 -3.44 8.98
CA SER A 55 -3.34 -2.29 9.84
C SER A 55 -2.21 -2.06 10.86
N GLU A 56 -1.71 -0.83 10.94
CA GLU A 56 -0.67 -0.47 11.90
C GLU A 56 -1.18 -0.51 13.35
N SER A 57 -2.43 -0.10 13.61
CA SER A 57 -3.05 -0.18 14.95
C SER A 57 -3.12 -1.63 15.43
N TRP A 58 -3.50 -2.54 14.54
CA TRP A 58 -3.53 -3.96 14.84
C TRP A 58 -2.12 -4.51 15.05
N LEU A 59 -1.15 -4.17 14.18
CA LEU A 59 0.21 -4.68 14.32
C LEU A 59 0.88 -4.21 15.63
N ARG A 60 0.68 -2.95 16.01
CA ARG A 60 1.28 -2.33 17.21
C ARG A 60 0.55 -2.64 18.49
N ALA A 61 -0.75 -2.38 18.56
CA ALA A 61 -1.55 -2.53 19.76
C ALA A 61 -2.33 -3.84 19.77
N GLY A 62 -2.78 -4.31 18.60
CA GLY A 62 -3.71 -5.45 18.49
C GLY A 62 -5.16 -5.00 18.41
N GLU A 63 -5.37 -3.72 18.13
CA GLU A 63 -6.68 -3.08 18.06
C GLU A 63 -7.22 -3.09 16.63
N GLY A 64 -8.47 -3.53 16.47
CA GLY A 64 -9.16 -3.60 15.19
C GLY A 64 -8.84 -4.85 14.38
N GLU A 65 -9.01 -4.76 13.06
CA GLU A 65 -8.75 -5.87 12.14
C GLU A 65 -7.31 -5.91 11.64
N MET A 66 -6.85 -7.11 11.27
CA MET A 66 -5.50 -7.37 10.77
C MET A 66 -5.23 -6.70 9.41
N SER A 67 -6.20 -6.76 8.50
CA SER A 67 -6.12 -6.07 7.22
C SER A 67 -6.37 -4.58 7.41
N ALA A 68 -5.54 -3.74 6.77
CA ALA A 68 -5.88 -2.34 6.61
C ALA A 68 -7.14 -2.23 5.72
N PRO A 69 -8.05 -1.28 5.98
CA PRO A 69 -9.09 -0.95 5.01
C PRO A 69 -8.40 -0.61 3.69
N ILE A 70 -8.66 -1.39 2.65
CA ILE A 70 -8.18 -1.07 1.31
C ILE A 70 -8.86 0.26 0.94
N GLY A 71 -8.08 1.35 0.84
CA GLY A 71 -8.59 2.62 0.36
C GLY A 71 -9.29 2.42 -0.98
N ALA A 72 -10.38 3.14 -1.24
CA ALA A 72 -11.23 2.93 -2.42
C ALA A 72 -10.43 2.82 -3.73
N GLU A 73 -9.38 3.62 -3.88
CA GLU A 73 -8.43 3.56 -5.01
C GLU A 73 -7.74 2.21 -5.18
N GLN A 74 -7.24 1.61 -4.10
CA GLN A 74 -6.55 0.32 -4.17
C GLN A 74 -7.53 -0.81 -4.52
N LYS A 75 -8.77 -0.71 -4.06
CA LYS A 75 -9.84 -1.65 -4.43
C LYS A 75 -10.15 -1.56 -5.92
N ILE A 76 -10.26 -0.33 -6.44
CA ILE A 76 -10.45 -0.05 -7.87
C ILE A 76 -9.26 -0.59 -8.67
N LEU A 77 -8.02 -0.26 -8.29
CA LEU A 77 -6.81 -0.70 -8.99
C LEU A 77 -6.66 -2.22 -9.02
N SER A 78 -6.94 -2.91 -7.91
CA SER A 78 -6.90 -4.37 -7.86
C SER A 78 -7.96 -5.00 -8.79
N TRP A 79 -9.15 -4.40 -8.84
CA TRP A 79 -10.23 -4.86 -9.72
C TRP A 79 -9.88 -4.63 -11.20
N VAL A 80 -9.42 -3.43 -11.57
CA VAL A 80 -8.98 -3.11 -12.94
C VAL A 80 -7.88 -4.07 -13.39
N LYS A 81 -6.88 -4.34 -12.53
CA LYS A 81 -5.82 -5.32 -12.83
C LYS A 81 -6.38 -6.72 -13.12
N SER A 82 -7.41 -7.16 -12.39
CA SER A 82 -8.04 -8.46 -12.64
C SER A 82 -8.78 -8.52 -13.97
N ILE A 83 -9.40 -7.41 -14.40
CA ILE A 83 -10.05 -7.32 -15.72
C ILE A 83 -9.03 -7.51 -16.84
N PHE A 84 -7.87 -6.86 -16.75
CA PHE A 84 -6.82 -6.95 -17.77
C PHE A 84 -6.00 -8.24 -17.73
N ALA A 85 -6.13 -9.06 -16.67
CA ALA A 85 -5.48 -10.37 -16.61
C ALA A 85 -6.13 -11.39 -17.55
N GLU A 86 -7.43 -11.23 -17.83
CA GLU A 86 -8.13 -12.03 -18.83
C GLU A 86 -7.62 -11.71 -20.23
N LYS A 87 -7.53 -12.69 -21.13
CA LYS A 87 -7.10 -12.43 -22.52
C LYS A 87 -8.25 -11.93 -23.40
N GLU A 88 -9.46 -12.39 -23.12
CA GLU A 88 -10.64 -12.10 -23.93
C GLU A 88 -11.23 -10.71 -23.68
N MET A 89 -11.90 -10.17 -24.69
CA MET A 89 -12.60 -8.88 -24.59
C MET A 89 -13.94 -9.05 -23.86
N THR A 90 -13.99 -8.76 -22.56
CA THR A 90 -15.21 -8.86 -21.75
C THR A 90 -16.03 -7.56 -21.76
N PHE A 91 -17.30 -7.62 -21.35
CA PHE A 91 -18.13 -6.43 -21.15
C PHE A 91 -17.46 -5.41 -20.22
N GLN A 92 -16.75 -5.85 -19.18
CA GLN A 92 -16.04 -4.95 -18.27
C GLN A 92 -14.94 -4.16 -18.99
N LYS A 93 -14.20 -4.79 -19.92
CA LYS A 93 -13.20 -4.11 -20.75
C LYS A 93 -13.83 -3.15 -21.74
N GLN A 94 -14.93 -3.56 -22.38
CA GLN A 94 -15.68 -2.69 -23.29
C GLN A 94 -16.23 -1.47 -22.55
N PHE A 95 -16.75 -1.66 -21.35
CA PHE A 95 -17.23 -0.58 -20.49
C PHE A 95 -16.09 0.35 -20.06
N LEU A 96 -14.94 -0.19 -19.63
CA LEU A 96 -13.75 0.63 -19.33
C LEU A 96 -13.25 1.42 -20.55
N ASN A 97 -13.28 0.82 -21.75
CA ASN A 97 -12.91 1.51 -22.98
C ASN A 97 -13.90 2.63 -23.31
N MET A 98 -15.21 2.36 -23.18
CA MET A 98 -16.25 3.39 -23.32
C MET A 98 -16.02 4.54 -22.33
N LEU A 99 -15.67 4.24 -21.08
CA LEU A 99 -15.36 5.27 -20.08
C LEU A 99 -14.15 6.12 -20.48
N ALA A 100 -13.11 5.52 -21.06
CA ALA A 100 -11.91 6.24 -21.50
C ALA A 100 -12.17 7.22 -22.65
N GLU A 101 -13.22 6.99 -23.44
CA GLU A 101 -13.63 7.85 -24.57
C GLU A 101 -14.57 9.00 -24.17
N LEU A 102 -14.97 9.08 -22.89
CA LEU A 102 -15.87 10.12 -22.41
C LEU A 102 -15.14 11.47 -22.25
N ASP A 103 -15.82 12.53 -22.67
CA ASP A 103 -15.45 13.92 -22.40
C ASP A 103 -16.03 14.40 -21.05
N GLY A 104 -15.55 15.55 -20.56
CA GLY A 104 -15.91 16.08 -19.23
C GLY A 104 -17.41 16.22 -19.01
N ALA A 105 -18.17 16.66 -20.01
CA ALA A 105 -19.62 16.84 -19.91
C ALA A 105 -20.37 15.50 -19.70
N LYS A 106 -19.89 14.41 -20.31
CA LYS A 106 -20.49 13.09 -20.10
C LYS A 106 -20.12 12.48 -18.75
N TRP A 107 -18.96 12.81 -18.19
CA TRP A 107 -18.61 12.42 -16.83
C TRP A 107 -19.50 13.07 -15.77
N GLU A 108 -19.86 14.35 -15.96
CA GLU A 108 -20.82 15.05 -15.08
C GLU A 108 -22.19 14.37 -15.10
N LEU A 109 -22.67 13.98 -16.28
CA LEU A 109 -23.93 13.25 -16.41
C LEU A 109 -23.88 11.88 -15.70
N LEU A 110 -22.76 11.16 -15.82
CA LEU A 110 -22.58 9.87 -15.13
C LEU A 110 -22.57 10.04 -13.61
N GLU A 111 -21.92 11.10 -13.11
CA GLU A 111 -21.93 11.42 -11.69
C GLU A 111 -23.37 11.72 -11.22
N GLU A 112 -24.13 12.51 -11.98
CA GLU A 112 -25.53 12.80 -11.67
C GLU A 112 -26.39 11.52 -11.61
N MET A 113 -26.25 10.63 -12.61
CA MET A 113 -26.98 9.36 -12.66
C MET A 113 -26.60 8.44 -11.49
N MET A 114 -25.31 8.41 -11.11
CA MET A 114 -24.82 7.66 -9.96
C MET A 114 -25.42 8.21 -8.66
N GLN A 115 -25.39 9.52 -8.45
CA GLN A 115 -25.90 10.17 -7.23
C GLN A 115 -27.41 9.95 -7.04
N LYS A 116 -28.19 10.02 -8.13
CA LYS A 116 -29.65 9.78 -8.10
C LYS A 116 -30.02 8.34 -7.79
N THR A 117 -29.19 7.39 -8.20
CA THR A 117 -29.48 5.95 -8.05
C THR A 117 -28.95 5.39 -6.74
N MET A 118 -27.79 5.87 -6.26
CA MET A 118 -27.13 5.36 -5.06
C MET A 118 -27.28 6.23 -3.81
N GLY A 119 -28.08 7.30 -3.86
CA GLY A 119 -28.38 8.12 -2.69
C GLY A 119 -27.14 8.80 -2.11
N GLY A 120 -26.51 9.67 -2.90
CA GLY A 120 -25.47 10.60 -2.44
C GLY A 120 -24.20 9.94 -1.88
N PHE A 121 -23.21 9.70 -2.74
CA PHE A 121 -21.83 9.57 -2.25
C PHE A 121 -21.35 10.95 -1.83
N PRO A 122 -21.02 11.21 -0.55
CA PRO A 122 -20.27 12.40 -0.23
C PRO A 122 -18.95 12.28 -1.00
N ASN A 123 -18.65 13.31 -1.78
CA ASN A 123 -17.36 13.48 -2.43
C ASN A 123 -16.32 13.67 -1.30
N GLN A 124 -15.92 12.58 -0.66
CA GLN A 124 -14.78 12.58 0.24
C GLN A 124 -13.58 12.70 -0.68
N SER A 125 -13.09 13.93 -0.80
CA SER A 125 -11.77 14.22 -1.31
C SER A 125 -10.81 13.17 -0.75
N LEU A 126 -10.19 12.40 -1.65
CA LEU A 126 -9.02 11.58 -1.33
C LEU A 126 -8.12 12.40 -0.42
N PRO A 127 -7.56 11.84 0.67
CA PRO A 127 -6.60 12.54 1.48
C PRO A 127 -5.49 13.03 0.55
N GLN A 128 -5.55 14.31 0.18
CA GLN A 128 -4.38 14.97 -0.32
C GLN A 128 -3.44 14.92 0.87
N GLU A 129 -2.40 14.08 0.81
CA GLU A 129 -1.20 14.33 1.57
C GLU A 129 -0.73 15.73 1.14
N LYS A 130 -1.29 16.75 1.78
CA LYS A 130 -0.76 18.10 1.78
C LYS A 130 0.50 18.04 2.62
N THR A 131 1.52 17.38 2.10
CA THR A 131 2.86 17.85 2.38
C THR A 131 2.96 19.13 1.59
N THR A 132 2.70 20.26 2.25
CA THR A 132 2.93 21.55 1.61
C THR A 132 4.42 21.61 1.26
N ALA A 133 4.78 22.27 0.16
CA ALA A 133 6.18 22.42 -0.22
C ALA A 133 7.05 22.94 0.94
N ALA A 134 6.46 23.77 1.82
CA ALA A 134 7.09 24.27 3.04
C ALA A 134 7.40 23.16 4.07
N ASP A 135 6.54 22.15 4.23
CA ASP A 135 6.77 21.05 5.17
C ASP A 135 7.84 20.07 4.66
N ALA A 136 7.88 19.84 3.34
CA ALA A 136 8.95 19.07 2.69
C ALA A 136 10.30 19.79 2.78
N GLU A 137 10.29 21.12 2.59
CA GLU A 137 11.49 21.95 2.64
C GLU A 137 12.04 22.10 4.07
N ALA A 138 11.16 22.24 5.08
CA ALA A 138 11.55 22.24 6.48
C ALA A 138 12.15 20.89 6.93
N ALA A 139 11.59 19.77 6.46
CA ALA A 139 12.14 18.43 6.72
C ALA A 139 13.49 18.20 6.00
N TYR A 140 13.65 18.75 4.79
CA TYR A 140 14.91 18.71 4.04
C TYR A 140 16.01 19.53 4.72
N ILE A 141 15.71 20.76 5.16
CA ILE A 141 16.65 21.61 5.89
C ILE A 141 17.05 20.97 7.23
N LYS A 142 16.10 20.38 7.96
CA LYS A 142 16.35 19.71 9.25
C LYS A 142 17.19 18.43 9.12
N SER A 143 17.07 17.70 8.01
CA SER A 143 17.90 16.52 7.74
C SER A 143 19.30 16.89 7.25
N ARG A 144 19.45 17.97 6.48
CA ARG A 144 20.74 18.45 5.98
C ARG A 144 21.60 19.14 7.05
N SER A 145 20.97 19.82 8.02
CA SER A 145 21.68 20.47 9.14
C SER A 145 22.35 19.49 10.13
N LYS A 146 22.00 18.20 10.09
CA LYS A 146 22.58 17.19 11.01
C LYS A 146 23.74 16.37 10.42
N ASN A 147 24.01 16.46 9.11
CA ASN A 147 25.03 15.65 8.44
C ASN A 147 25.91 16.50 7.51
N VAL A 148 27.02 17.01 8.07
CA VAL A 148 28.27 17.31 7.34
C VAL A 148 29.38 16.69 8.20
N PRO A 149 30.40 15.96 7.68
CA PRO A 149 30.94 15.84 6.30
C PRO A 149 31.00 14.35 5.83
N ASN A 150 31.61 13.86 4.72
CA ASN A 150 32.57 14.29 3.69
C ASN A 150 32.36 13.41 2.42
N ALA A 151 32.92 13.81 1.29
CA ALA A 151 32.73 13.33 -0.08
C ALA A 151 32.87 11.81 -0.38
N ALA A 152 32.02 11.32 -1.32
CA ALA A 152 32.32 10.52 -2.54
C ALA A 152 31.13 9.62 -2.96
N SER A 153 30.64 9.80 -4.19
CA SER A 153 29.65 8.95 -4.93
C SER A 153 30.27 7.58 -5.35
N PRO A 154 29.53 6.54 -5.80
CA PRO A 154 28.32 6.61 -6.66
C PRO A 154 27.17 5.57 -6.50
N VAL A 155 25.99 6.03 -6.95
CA VAL A 155 24.87 5.37 -7.69
C VAL A 155 24.60 3.87 -7.50
N SER A 156 23.33 3.50 -7.20
CA SER A 156 22.55 2.48 -7.95
C SER A 156 21.09 2.28 -7.48
N ASN A 157 20.19 2.53 -8.44
CA ASN A 157 18.98 1.80 -8.86
C ASN A 157 17.73 1.62 -7.95
N ILE A 158 16.63 2.19 -8.48
CA ILE A 158 15.23 1.97 -8.14
C ILE A 158 14.74 0.69 -8.86
N THR A 159 14.10 -0.23 -8.14
CA THR A 159 13.32 -1.33 -8.75
C THR A 159 11.86 -1.24 -8.36
N THR A 160 11.03 -1.44 -9.38
CA THR A 160 9.59 -1.25 -9.52
C THR A 160 8.69 -2.12 -8.63
N ASP A 161 7.61 -1.52 -8.13
CA ASP A 161 6.54 -2.07 -7.28
C ASP A 161 5.47 -2.83 -8.08
N ALA A 162 5.74 -4.09 -8.44
CA ALA A 162 4.77 -4.98 -9.08
C ALA A 162 4.19 -6.06 -8.13
N GLY A 163 4.70 -6.18 -6.90
CA GLY A 163 4.45 -7.32 -6.01
C GLY A 163 3.43 -7.11 -4.88
N SER A 164 2.97 -5.89 -4.64
CA SER A 164 2.14 -5.56 -3.47
C SER A 164 0.69 -6.08 -3.56
N SER A 165 0.06 -6.01 -4.75
CA SER A 165 -1.36 -6.32 -4.93
C SER A 165 -1.74 -7.81 -4.75
N ALA A 166 -0.82 -8.75 -5.01
CA ALA A 166 -1.11 -10.18 -4.86
C ALA A 166 -1.14 -10.64 -3.39
N ASN A 167 -0.39 -9.96 -2.51
CA ASN A 167 -0.26 -10.37 -1.12
C ASN A 167 -1.49 -10.04 -0.30
N CYS A 168 -2.20 -8.97 -0.65
CA CYS A 168 -3.35 -8.48 0.11
C CYS A 168 -4.57 -9.41 0.00
N ARG A 169 -4.73 -10.14 -1.12
CA ARG A 169 -5.84 -11.09 -1.33
C ARG A 169 -5.80 -12.31 -0.40
N LYS A 170 -4.62 -12.74 0.05
CA LYS A 170 -4.45 -14.01 0.79
C LYS A 170 -4.69 -13.90 2.29
N LEU A 171 -4.74 -12.68 2.83
CA LEU A 171 -5.04 -12.41 4.25
C LEU A 171 -6.53 -12.15 4.51
N MET A 172 -7.36 -12.10 3.46
CA MET A 172 -8.78 -11.74 3.50
C MET A 172 -9.73 -12.93 3.32
N ASN A 173 -9.20 -14.15 3.16
CA ASN A 173 -9.94 -15.40 3.03
C ASN A 173 -9.70 -16.32 4.23
#